data_AF-A0AAW0WUI2-F1
#
_entry.id   AF-A0AAW0WUI2-F1
#
_cell.length_a   1.000
_cell.length_b   1.000
_cell.length_c   1.000
_cell.angle_alpha   90.00
_cell.angle_beta   90.00
_cell.angle_gamma   90.00
#
_symmetry.space_group_name_H-M   'P 1'
#
loop_
_entity.id
_entity.type
_entity.pdbx_description
1 polymer ?
#
loop_
_entity_poly.entity_id
_entity_poly.type
_entity_poly.pdbx_seq_one_letter_code
_entity_poly.pdbx_strand_id
1 'polypeptide(L)'
;MAGLESKAPLRPVRRIQFGILSPDEIRRMSVTEGGIMYSEVYENGRPKLGGLMDPRQGCLDRNTRCTTCAGNMTDCPGHFGHLDLAKPVFHVGFLTKTVKILRCVCFYCSKLLYNTQHPKVREIVTKSKGQPRKRLLHIYNLCKGKMICEGGDELDITKDPDDPTKFKKVSGHGGCGR
;
A
#
# COMPACT_ATOMS: atom_id res chain seq x y z
N MET A 1 -29.20 27.53 -20.70
CA MET A 1 -28.03 26.79 -20.19
C MET A 1 -28.47 26.09 -18.91
N ALA A 2 -28.81 24.81 -18.97
CA ALA A 2 -29.14 24.05 -17.77
C ALA A 2 -27.84 23.88 -16.98
N GLY A 3 -27.68 24.68 -15.92
CA GLY A 3 -26.58 24.50 -14.98
C GLY A 3 -26.64 23.07 -14.44
N LEU A 4 -25.50 22.39 -14.34
CA LEU A 4 -25.41 21.10 -13.66
C LEU A 4 -25.94 21.27 -12.22
N GLU A 5 -27.19 20.92 -11.98
CA GLU A 5 -27.74 20.84 -10.63
C GLU A 5 -27.16 19.61 -9.93
N SER A 6 -26.04 19.82 -9.25
CA SER A 6 -25.50 18.81 -8.34
C SER A 6 -26.31 18.81 -7.05
N LYS A 7 -26.90 17.66 -6.72
CA LYS A 7 -27.54 17.43 -5.40
C LYS A 7 -26.53 17.44 -4.24
N ALA A 8 -25.23 17.34 -4.54
CA ALA A 8 -24.19 17.28 -3.51
C ALA A 8 -23.90 18.68 -2.93
N PRO A 9 -23.86 18.83 -1.60
CA PRO A 9 -23.59 20.12 -0.97
C PRO A 9 -22.13 20.55 -1.18
N LEU A 10 -21.92 21.84 -1.44
CA LEU A 10 -20.58 22.42 -1.56
C LEU A 10 -19.84 22.37 -0.21
N ARG A 11 -18.60 21.86 -0.22
CA ARG A 11 -17.74 21.76 0.96
C ARG A 11 -16.29 22.11 0.62
N PRO A 12 -15.58 22.87 1.48
CA PRO A 12 -14.15 23.12 1.30
C PRO A 12 -13.31 21.92 1.79
N VAL A 13 -12.22 21.62 1.08
CA VAL A 13 -11.24 20.59 1.49
C VAL A 13 -10.42 21.11 2.67
N ARG A 14 -10.40 20.37 3.79
CA ARG A 14 -9.69 20.78 5.03
C ARG A 14 -8.30 20.16 5.18
N ARG A 15 -8.11 18.94 4.67
CA ARG A 15 -6.87 18.17 4.80
C ARG A 15 -6.78 17.13 3.67
N ILE A 16 -5.56 16.73 3.34
CA ILE A 16 -5.28 15.70 2.34
C ILE A 16 -4.57 14.55 3.05
N GLN A 17 -5.13 13.35 2.94
CA GLN A 17 -4.54 12.13 3.46
C GLN A 17 -3.87 11.38 2.31
N PHE A 18 -2.59 11.08 2.46
CA PHE A 18 -1.87 10.23 1.51
C PHE A 18 -2.00 8.76 1.90
N GLY A 19 -2.05 7.90 0.90
CA GLY A 19 -2.17 6.45 1.06
C GLY A 19 -1.64 5.72 -0.18
N ILE A 20 -1.63 4.39 -0.10
CA ILE A 20 -1.33 3.51 -1.23
C ILE A 20 -2.63 2.79 -1.54
N LEU A 21 -3.06 2.82 -2.81
CA LEU A 21 -4.24 2.12 -3.26
C LEU A 21 -4.01 0.61 -3.26
N SER A 22 -4.93 -0.14 -2.66
CA SER A 22 -4.90 -1.59 -2.72
C SER A 22 -5.37 -2.09 -4.08
N PRO A 23 -4.88 -3.26 -4.57
CA PRO A 23 -5.34 -3.83 -5.84
C PRO A 23 -6.87 -4.00 -5.89
N ASP A 24 -7.48 -4.42 -4.77
CA ASP A 24 -8.93 -4.65 -4.69
C ASP A 24 -9.73 -3.35 -4.72
N GLU A 25 -9.17 -2.25 -4.21
CA GLU A 25 -9.77 -0.92 -4.34
C GLU A 25 -9.64 -0.38 -5.76
N ILE A 26 -8.49 -0.57 -6.42
CA ILE A 26 -8.29 -0.20 -7.83
C ILE A 26 -9.33 -0.89 -8.73
N ARG A 27 -9.56 -2.20 -8.55
CA ARG A 27 -10.58 -2.94 -9.30
C ARG A 27 -11.99 -2.41 -9.03
N ARG A 28 -12.35 -2.19 -7.77
CA ARG A 28 -13.70 -1.69 -7.38
C ARG A 28 -13.99 -0.28 -7.87
N MET A 29 -12.99 0.59 -7.96
CA MET A 29 -13.15 1.95 -8.49
C MET A 29 -13.17 1.98 -10.02
N SER A 30 -12.74 0.91 -10.68
CA SER A 30 -12.60 0.88 -12.12
C SER A 30 -13.94 0.68 -12.81
N VAL A 31 -14.18 1.45 -13.87
CA VAL A 31 -15.37 1.31 -14.73
C VAL A 31 -15.20 0.26 -15.83
N THR A 32 -13.96 -0.22 -16.02
CA THR A 32 -13.63 -1.23 -17.03
C THR A 32 -13.64 -2.60 -16.37
N GLU A 33 -14.83 -3.19 -16.25
CA GLU A 33 -14.97 -4.55 -15.71
C GLU A 33 -14.18 -5.55 -16.55
N GLY A 34 -13.37 -6.40 -15.89
CA GLY A 34 -12.42 -7.30 -16.54
C GLY A 34 -11.10 -6.65 -16.98
N GLY A 35 -10.96 -5.34 -16.81
CA GLY A 35 -9.75 -4.58 -17.16
C GLY A 35 -9.63 -4.30 -18.65
N ILE A 36 -8.53 -3.64 -19.02
CA ILE A 36 -8.17 -3.39 -20.42
C ILE A 36 -7.54 -4.66 -20.98
N MET A 37 -8.18 -5.26 -21.98
CA MET A 37 -7.79 -6.55 -22.56
C MET A 37 -7.21 -6.39 -23.97
N TYR A 38 -7.57 -5.31 -24.65
CA TYR A 38 -7.24 -5.10 -26.06
C TYR A 38 -6.33 -3.89 -26.21
N SER A 39 -5.28 -4.04 -27.02
CA SER A 39 -4.43 -2.91 -27.43
C SER A 39 -5.07 -2.11 -28.56
N GLU A 40 -5.98 -2.71 -29.34
CA GLU A 40 -6.70 -1.99 -30.38
C GLU A 40 -7.67 -0.99 -29.78
N VAL A 41 -7.80 0.12 -30.48
CA VAL A 41 -8.49 1.28 -29.95
C VAL A 41 -9.88 1.45 -30.56
N TYR A 42 -10.03 1.07 -31.83
CA TYR A 42 -11.29 1.08 -32.56
C TYR A 42 -11.61 -0.30 -33.10
N GLU A 43 -12.90 -0.61 -33.14
CA GLU A 43 -13.47 -1.79 -33.79
C GLU A 43 -14.66 -1.31 -34.63
N ASN A 44 -14.64 -1.57 -35.93
CA ASN A 44 -15.69 -1.13 -36.87
C ASN A 44 -15.98 0.38 -36.82
N GLY A 45 -14.94 1.21 -36.69
CA GLY A 45 -15.06 2.67 -36.62
C GLY A 45 -15.62 3.22 -35.31
N ARG A 46 -15.79 2.38 -34.27
CA ARG A 46 -16.22 2.80 -32.93
C ARG A 46 -15.17 2.44 -31.88
N PRO A 47 -15.04 3.21 -30.78
CA PRO A 47 -14.09 2.87 -29.72
C PRO A 47 -14.38 1.48 -29.14
N LYS A 48 -13.34 0.67 -28.96
CA LYS A 48 -13.46 -0.72 -28.54
C LYS A 48 -13.68 -0.83 -27.03
N LEU A 49 -14.67 -1.63 -26.61
CA LEU A 49 -14.88 -1.95 -25.19
C LEU A 49 -13.73 -2.85 -24.69
N GLY A 50 -13.23 -2.55 -23.49
CA GLY A 50 -12.02 -3.19 -22.95
C GLY A 50 -10.74 -2.84 -23.71
N GLY A 51 -10.79 -1.85 -24.62
CA GLY A 51 -9.62 -1.28 -25.28
C GLY A 51 -9.13 0.00 -24.59
N LEU A 52 -8.04 0.58 -25.07
CA LEU A 52 -7.42 1.77 -24.46
C LEU A 52 -8.30 3.04 -24.51
N MET A 53 -9.23 3.13 -25.47
CA MET A 53 -10.23 4.22 -25.55
C MET A 53 -11.63 3.70 -25.18
N ASP A 54 -11.75 2.88 -24.13
CA ASP A 54 -13.06 2.39 -23.70
C ASP A 54 -14.02 3.57 -23.41
N PRO A 55 -15.20 3.63 -24.06
CA PRO A 55 -16.15 4.74 -23.91
C PRO A 55 -16.75 4.89 -22.50
N ARG A 56 -16.49 3.95 -21.58
CA ARG A 56 -16.83 4.07 -20.15
C ARG A 56 -15.84 4.97 -19.41
N GLN A 57 -14.62 5.11 -19.90
CA GLN A 57 -13.56 5.89 -19.24
C GLN A 57 -13.68 7.40 -19.47
N GLY A 58 -14.48 7.80 -20.45
CA GLY A 58 -14.70 9.22 -20.79
C GLY A 58 -15.25 9.38 -22.20
N CYS A 59 -15.29 10.63 -22.65
CA CYS A 59 -15.62 10.99 -24.03
C CYS A 59 -14.45 11.75 -24.65
N LEU A 60 -14.13 11.41 -25.89
CA LEU A 60 -13.03 12.02 -26.65
C LEU A 60 -13.54 13.10 -27.60
N ASP A 61 -14.68 12.85 -28.24
CA ASP A 61 -15.25 13.77 -29.23
C ASP A 61 -16.34 14.65 -28.62
N ARG A 62 -16.46 15.89 -29.12
CA ARG A 62 -17.49 16.86 -28.72
C ARG A 62 -18.92 16.34 -28.91
N ASN A 63 -19.12 15.46 -29.89
CA ASN A 63 -20.42 14.87 -30.23
C ASN A 63 -20.70 13.57 -29.48
N THR A 64 -19.74 13.08 -28.69
CA THR A 64 -19.89 11.87 -27.88
C THR A 64 -20.07 12.23 -26.42
N ARG A 65 -20.80 11.37 -25.69
CA ARG A 65 -20.99 11.48 -24.25
C ARG A 65 -20.37 10.28 -23.58
N CYS A 66 -19.83 10.47 -22.38
CA CYS A 66 -19.31 9.38 -21.58
C CYS A 66 -20.44 8.42 -21.23
N THR A 67 -20.23 7.12 -21.40
CA THR A 67 -21.27 6.11 -21.11
C THR A 67 -21.50 5.91 -19.60
N THR A 68 -20.57 6.35 -18.76
CA THR A 68 -20.67 6.25 -17.29
C THR A 68 -21.44 7.41 -16.67
N CYS A 69 -21.05 8.66 -16.98
CA CYS A 69 -21.62 9.86 -16.33
C CYS A 69 -22.49 10.72 -17.25
N ALA A 70 -22.61 10.39 -18.54
CA ALA A 70 -23.30 11.17 -19.57
C ALA A 70 -22.78 12.60 -19.80
N GLY A 71 -21.65 12.95 -19.17
CA GLY A 71 -20.94 14.21 -19.36
C GLY A 71 -20.32 14.33 -20.75
N ASN A 72 -20.09 15.56 -21.17
CA ASN A 72 -19.30 15.92 -22.36
C ASN A 72 -17.80 16.01 -22.00
N MET A 73 -16.97 16.39 -22.97
CA MET A 73 -15.51 16.47 -22.81
C MET A 73 -15.05 17.46 -21.72
N THR A 74 -15.83 18.50 -21.42
CA THR A 74 -15.46 19.50 -20.39
C THR A 74 -15.97 19.12 -19.01
N ASP A 75 -17.12 18.45 -18.94
CA ASP A 75 -17.83 18.19 -17.69
C ASP A 75 -17.48 16.81 -17.12
N CYS A 76 -17.04 15.87 -17.96
CA CYS A 76 -16.62 14.54 -17.54
C CYS A 76 -15.21 14.60 -16.91
N PRO A 77 -15.02 14.21 -15.64
CA PRO A 77 -13.71 14.22 -15.00
C PRO A 77 -12.78 13.09 -15.49
N GLY A 78 -13.32 12.14 -16.24
CA GLY A 78 -12.68 10.88 -16.58
C GLY A 78 -12.88 9.82 -15.50
N HIS A 79 -12.86 8.56 -15.91
CA HIS A 79 -13.09 7.41 -15.04
C HIS A 79 -11.95 6.41 -15.15
N PHE A 80 -11.49 5.88 -14.02
CA PHE A 80 -10.33 5.01 -13.99
C PHE A 80 -10.60 3.64 -14.63
N GLY A 81 -9.65 3.19 -15.43
CA GLY A 81 -9.47 1.80 -15.82
C GLY A 81 -8.53 1.06 -14.87
N HIS A 82 -8.42 -0.25 -15.08
CA HIS A 82 -7.34 -1.05 -14.53
C HIS A 82 -6.84 -2.06 -15.57
N LEU A 83 -5.63 -2.55 -15.33
CA LEU A 83 -5.02 -3.62 -16.11
C LEU A 83 -4.59 -4.71 -15.12
N ASP A 84 -5.16 -5.89 -15.26
CA ASP A 84 -4.71 -7.04 -14.50
C ASP A 84 -3.47 -7.65 -15.18
N LEU A 85 -2.35 -7.63 -14.45
CA LEU A 85 -1.11 -8.22 -14.92
C LEU A 85 -1.12 -9.72 -14.67
N ALA A 86 -0.60 -10.50 -15.62
CA ALA A 86 -0.45 -11.94 -15.48
C ALA A 86 0.43 -12.34 -14.29
N LYS A 87 1.38 -11.49 -13.90
CA LYS A 87 2.27 -11.67 -12.74
C LYS A 87 2.49 -10.32 -12.04
N PRO A 88 2.66 -10.32 -10.70
CA PRO A 88 2.98 -9.10 -9.97
C PRO A 88 4.36 -8.56 -10.39
N VAL A 89 4.47 -7.24 -10.49
CA VAL A 89 5.70 -6.53 -10.88
C VAL A 89 6.08 -5.54 -9.78
N PHE A 90 7.38 -5.40 -9.52
CA PHE A 90 7.86 -4.43 -8.55
C PHE A 90 7.67 -2.99 -9.03
N HIS A 91 7.08 -2.17 -8.18
CA HIS A 91 6.98 -0.74 -8.44
C HIS A 91 8.33 -0.05 -8.17
N VAL A 92 8.97 0.49 -9.21
CA VAL A 92 10.31 1.10 -9.16
C VAL A 92 10.43 2.17 -8.07
N GLY A 93 9.41 3.03 -7.89
CA GLY A 93 9.39 4.06 -6.84
C GLY A 93 9.41 3.54 -5.40
N PHE A 94 8.95 2.29 -5.19
CA PHE A 94 8.90 1.64 -3.88
C PHE A 94 10.01 0.61 -3.68
N LEU A 95 10.73 0.20 -4.73
CA LEU A 95 11.76 -0.84 -4.68
C LEU A 95 12.78 -0.61 -3.55
N THR A 96 13.29 0.61 -3.40
CA THR A 96 14.23 0.99 -2.33
C THR A 96 13.67 0.82 -0.92
N LYS A 97 12.35 0.97 -0.73
CA LYS A 97 11.67 0.81 0.55
C LYS A 97 11.36 -0.68 0.79
N THR A 98 10.93 -1.40 -0.25
CA THR A 98 10.70 -2.84 -0.21
C THR A 98 11.96 -3.59 0.22
N VAL A 99 13.11 -3.30 -0.37
CA VAL A 99 14.39 -3.94 0.01
C VAL A 99 14.74 -3.67 1.48
N LYS A 100 14.50 -2.45 1.99
CA LYS A 100 14.73 -2.13 3.41
C LYS A 100 13.82 -2.94 4.33
N ILE A 101 12.55 -3.10 3.97
CA ILE A 101 11.58 -3.89 4.74
C ILE A 101 11.98 -5.37 4.74
N LEU A 102 12.36 -5.92 3.58
CA LEU A 102 12.80 -7.31 3.46
C LEU A 102 14.05 -7.61 4.27
N ARG A 103 14.95 -6.64 4.49
CA ARG A 103 16.10 -6.81 5.41
C ARG A 103 15.74 -6.74 6.89
N CYS A 104 14.53 -6.32 7.25
CA CYS A 104 14.06 -6.25 8.64
C CYS A 104 13.18 -7.45 9.03
N VAL A 105 12.60 -8.13 8.03
CA VAL A 105 11.68 -9.24 8.20
C VAL A 105 12.38 -10.54 7.80
N CYS A 106 12.31 -11.55 8.64
CA CYS A 106 12.82 -12.87 8.30
C CYS A 106 11.96 -13.51 7.20
N PHE A 107 12.61 -14.03 6.16
CA PHE A 107 11.95 -14.70 5.04
C PHE A 107 11.15 -15.94 5.45
N TYR A 108 11.65 -16.70 6.42
CA TYR A 108 11.06 -17.99 6.80
C TYR A 108 9.93 -17.87 7.81
N CYS A 109 10.09 -17.03 8.84
CA CYS A 109 9.08 -16.90 9.91
C CYS A 109 8.14 -15.70 9.72
N SER A 110 8.41 -14.84 8.73
CA SER A 110 7.64 -13.61 8.44
C SER A 110 7.53 -12.62 9.60
N LYS A 111 8.38 -12.76 10.62
CA LYS A 111 8.46 -11.86 11.78
C LYS A 111 9.65 -10.91 11.65
N LEU A 112 9.62 -9.81 12.42
CA LEU A 112 10.76 -8.91 12.51
C LEU A 112 11.95 -9.63 13.14
N LEU A 113 13.16 -9.37 12.64
CA LEU A 113 14.38 -9.98 13.15
C LEU A 113 14.65 -9.64 14.63
N TYR A 114 14.12 -8.52 15.09
CA TYR A 114 14.13 -8.09 16.49
C TYR A 114 12.71 -8.00 17.03
N ASN A 115 12.53 -8.45 18.28
CA ASN A 115 11.27 -8.27 18.99
C ASN A 115 11.04 -6.78 19.31
N THR A 116 9.78 -6.37 19.27
CA THR A 116 9.32 -5.06 19.75
C THR A 116 9.71 -4.75 21.20
N GLN A 117 9.90 -5.79 22.03
CA GLN A 117 10.30 -5.68 23.43
C GLN A 117 11.80 -5.44 23.62
N HIS A 118 12.63 -5.71 22.59
CA HIS A 118 14.06 -5.57 22.68
C HIS A 118 14.45 -4.12 23.11
N PRO A 119 15.35 -3.93 24.10
CA PRO A 119 15.68 -2.62 24.65
C PRO A 119 16.05 -1.57 23.59
N LYS A 120 16.91 -1.93 22.63
CA LYS A 120 17.28 -1.04 21.50
C LYS A 120 16.09 -0.67 20.61
N VAL A 121 15.14 -1.58 20.37
CA VAL A 121 13.95 -1.31 19.56
C VAL A 121 13.02 -0.36 20.32
N ARG A 122 12.78 -0.60 21.61
CA ARG A 122 11.99 0.29 22.46
C ARG A 122 12.57 1.70 22.50
N GLU A 123 13.90 1.81 22.64
CA GLU A 123 14.61 3.08 22.61
C GLU A 123 14.39 3.81 21.27
N ILE A 124 14.55 3.12 20.14
CA ILE A 124 14.30 3.68 18.80
C ILE A 124 12.85 4.16 18.68
N VAL A 125 11.87 3.37 19.11
CA VAL A 125 10.44 3.71 19.03
C VAL A 125 10.13 4.96 19.85
N THR A 126 10.68 5.06 21.07
CA THR A 126 10.51 6.21 21.96
C THR A 126 11.15 7.47 21.39
N LYS A 127 12.41 7.39 20.92
CA LYS A 127 13.13 8.54 20.34
C LYS A 127 12.56 9.01 19.00
N SER A 128 11.90 8.12 18.25
CA SER A 128 11.29 8.40 16.94
C SER A 128 9.77 8.58 17.00
N LYS A 129 9.20 8.92 18.15
CA LYS A 129 7.76 9.19 18.28
C LYS A 129 7.33 10.30 17.31
N GLY A 130 6.28 10.06 16.52
CA GLY A 130 5.83 10.99 15.48
C GLY A 130 6.69 11.06 14.21
N GLN A 131 7.80 10.32 14.12
CA GLN A 131 8.72 10.36 12.96
C GLN A 131 8.94 8.97 12.33
N PRO A 132 7.93 8.38 11.64
CA PRO A 132 8.01 7.01 11.10
C PRO A 132 9.14 6.79 10.10
N ARG A 133 9.47 7.82 9.29
CA ARG A 133 10.56 7.74 8.30
C ARG A 133 11.92 7.51 8.96
N LYS A 134 12.20 8.21 10.06
CA LYS A 134 13.44 8.02 10.85
C LYS A 134 13.41 6.68 11.56
N ARG A 135 12.25 6.28 12.11
CA ARG A 135 12.07 4.97 12.76
C ARG A 135 12.50 3.83 11.83
N LEU A 136 11.98 3.81 10.60
CA LEU A 136 12.33 2.77 9.63
C LEU A 136 13.84 2.74 9.35
N LEU A 137 14.49 3.89 9.23
CA LEU A 137 15.94 3.97 9.01
C LEU A 137 16.74 3.37 10.19
N HIS A 138 16.37 3.69 11.42
CA HIS A 138 17.04 3.16 12.61
C HIS A 138 16.84 1.65 12.77
N ILE A 139 15.60 1.16 12.58
CA ILE A 139 15.31 -0.28 12.62
C ILE A 139 16.08 -1.02 11.51
N TYR A 140 16.10 -0.47 10.30
CA TYR A 140 16.88 -1.02 9.20
C TYR A 140 18.38 -1.14 9.53
N ASN A 141 18.97 -0.09 10.12
CA ASN A 141 20.38 -0.11 10.49
C ASN A 141 20.70 -1.14 11.58
N LEU A 142 19.76 -1.41 12.50
CA LEU A 142 19.86 -2.46 13.51
C LEU A 142 19.77 -3.86 12.88
N CYS A 143 18.91 -4.03 11.86
CA CYS A 143 18.68 -5.32 11.20
C CYS A 143 19.74 -5.68 10.17
N LYS A 144 20.36 -4.69 9.49
CA LYS A 144 21.23 -4.95 8.32
C LYS A 144 22.41 -5.89 8.57
N GLY A 145 22.86 -6.00 9.82
CA GLY A 145 24.01 -6.82 10.22
C GLY A 145 23.64 -8.18 10.78
N LYS A 146 22.34 -8.48 10.96
CA LYS A 146 21.90 -9.76 11.54
C LYS A 146 21.71 -10.79 10.42
N MET A 147 22.52 -11.84 10.47
CA MET A 147 22.57 -12.90 9.46
C MET A 147 21.82 -14.17 9.86
N ILE A 148 21.38 -14.26 11.13
CA ILE A 148 20.68 -15.44 11.68
C ILE A 148 19.43 -14.96 12.42
N CYS A 149 18.28 -15.52 12.08
CA CYS A 149 17.04 -15.30 12.80
C CYS A 149 16.97 -16.20 14.05
N GLU A 150 17.49 -15.67 15.16
CA GLU A 150 17.28 -16.23 16.50
C GLU A 150 15.83 -16.03 16.99
N GLY A 151 15.02 -15.28 16.22
CA GLY A 151 13.62 -14.96 16.47
C GLY A 151 13.44 -14.20 17.75
N GLY A 152 13.59 -12.88 17.71
CA GLY A 152 13.19 -11.98 18.80
C GLY A 152 13.72 -12.25 20.21
N ASP A 153 14.49 -13.32 20.42
CA ASP A 153 14.91 -13.89 21.68
C ASP A 153 16.31 -13.35 21.95
N GLU A 154 16.37 -12.13 22.46
CA GLU A 154 17.42 -11.83 23.44
C GLU A 154 16.74 -11.65 24.80
N LEU A 155 17.35 -12.26 25.81
CA LEU A 155 16.84 -12.51 27.15
C LEU A 155 16.51 -11.20 27.89
N ASP A 156 15.25 -10.75 27.80
CA ASP A 156 14.74 -9.81 28.78
C ASP A 156 14.51 -10.57 30.09
N ILE A 157 15.51 -10.45 30.96
CA ILE A 157 15.46 -10.91 32.34
C ILE A 157 14.50 -9.97 33.09
N THR A 158 13.24 -10.37 33.23
CA THR A 158 12.26 -9.63 34.04
C THR A 158 12.19 -10.24 35.44
N LYS A 159 12.07 -9.42 36.49
CA LYS A 159 11.81 -9.94 37.84
C LYS A 159 10.42 -10.57 37.88
N ASP A 160 10.29 -11.75 38.49
CA ASP A 160 9.01 -12.43 38.62
C ASP A 160 8.07 -11.55 39.47
N PRO A 161 6.86 -11.21 38.98
CA PRO A 161 5.91 -10.41 39.75
C PRO A 161 5.49 -11.08 41.07
N ASP A 162 5.60 -12.41 41.16
CA ASP A 162 5.31 -13.17 42.38
C ASP A 162 6.54 -13.36 43.29
N ASP A 163 7.77 -13.17 42.76
CA ASP A 163 9.02 -13.33 43.50
C ASP A 163 10.13 -12.41 42.95
N PRO A 164 10.38 -11.25 43.59
CA PRO A 164 11.37 -10.28 43.11
C PRO A 164 12.83 -10.77 43.18
N THR A 165 13.08 -11.94 43.77
CA THR A 165 14.41 -12.60 43.76
C THR A 165 14.61 -13.52 42.56
N LYS A 166 13.52 -13.89 41.86
CA LYS A 166 13.57 -14.72 40.65
C LYS A 166 13.46 -13.88 39.39
N PHE A 167 14.19 -14.33 38.39
CA PHE A 167 14.23 -13.74 37.07
C PHE A 167 13.47 -14.65 36.10
N LYS A 168 12.33 -14.17 35.59
CA LYS A 168 11.49 -14.87 34.62
C LYS A 168 11.96 -14.52 33.20
N LYS A 169 12.28 -15.55 32.43
CA LYS A 169 12.56 -15.45 30.99
C LYS A 169 11.24 -15.21 30.27
N VAL A 170 11.02 -14.01 29.74
CA VAL A 170 9.93 -13.80 28.78
C VAL A 170 10.39 -14.37 27.46
N SER A 171 9.83 -15.51 27.06
CA SER A 171 10.08 -16.06 25.73
C SER A 171 9.54 -15.07 24.70
N GLY A 172 10.41 -14.57 23.82
CA GLY A 172 9.98 -13.96 22.59
C GLY A 172 9.39 -15.02 21.66
N HIS A 173 9.21 -14.64 20.40
CA HIS A 173 8.70 -15.56 19.41
C HIS A 173 9.87 -16.40 18.87
N GLY A 174 9.85 -17.72 19.07
CA GLY A 174 10.96 -18.59 18.66
C GLY A 174 11.47 -18.33 17.23
N GLY A 175 12.79 -18.29 17.09
CA GLY A 175 13.49 -18.15 15.82
C GLY A 175 13.44 -19.37 14.93
N CYS A 176 13.63 -19.14 13.63
CA CYS A 176 13.76 -20.23 12.65
C CYS A 176 15.22 -20.66 12.44
N GLY A 177 16.19 -20.00 13.08
CA GLY A 177 17.62 -20.36 13.04
C GLY A 177 18.29 -20.19 11.67
N ARG A 178 17.66 -19.45 10.76
CA ARG A 178 18.12 -19.18 9.39
C ARG A 178 18.24 -17.71 9.10
#